data_AF-A0A2P2LIP6-F1
#
_entry.id   AF-A0A2P2LIP6-F1
#
_cell.length_a   1.000
_cell.length_b   1.000
_cell.length_c   1.000
_cell.angle_alpha   90.00
_cell.angle_beta   90.00
_cell.angle_gamma   90.00
#
_symmetry.space_group_name_H-M   'P 1'
#
loop_
_entity.id
_entity.type
_entity.pdbx_description
1 polymer ?
#
loop_
_entity_poly.entity_id
_entity_poly.type
_entity_poly.pdbx_seq_one_letter_code
_entity_poly.pdbx_strand_id
1 'polypeptide(L)'
;MFLDSAVQSVVDGGMLMCTATDMAVLCGGNGEVCYSKYGSYPLRGKYCHEMALRIVLACIESHANRYKRYIVPVLSVQMDFYVRVFVRIYTSASAMKNTPLKLSYVYQCTGCDSFHLQPVGRTISKNNSVRYLPGFGPAVAQECSDCGKKFNMGGPIWSAPIHDQEWLTSILEDVKQDKDSYPAYNRISAVLTTISEELIDVPLFVSLHNLCATLKCTSPSAVIFRSAVLNAGYHISGTHVNPLGLKSDAPMDVIWDIMRCWVRTHSQGSLSSC
;
A
#
# COMPACT_ATOMS: atom_id res chain seq x y z
N MET A 1 16.00 -16.60 7.35
CA MET A 1 15.78 -15.50 6.39
C MET A 1 17.15 -14.95 5.99
N PHE A 2 17.48 -14.92 4.69
CA PHE A 2 18.85 -14.61 4.19
C PHE A 2 19.09 -13.11 3.89
N LEU A 3 18.16 -12.23 4.30
CA LEU A 3 18.20 -10.82 3.93
C LEU A 3 19.47 -10.12 4.39
N ASP A 4 19.97 -10.45 5.58
CA ASP A 4 21.14 -9.78 6.17
C ASP A 4 22.42 -9.97 5.33
N SER A 5 22.68 -11.20 4.86
CA SER A 5 23.81 -11.47 3.95
C SER A 5 23.54 -10.89 2.56
N ALA A 6 22.30 -11.00 2.06
CA ALA A 6 21.95 -10.51 0.73
C ALA A 6 22.16 -8.99 0.59
N VAL A 7 21.72 -8.19 1.58
CA VAL A 7 21.91 -6.73 1.55
C VAL A 7 23.36 -6.30 1.70
N GLN A 8 24.27 -7.19 2.11
CA GLN A 8 25.71 -6.91 2.15
C GLN A 8 26.40 -7.29 0.84
N SER A 9 26.01 -8.41 0.23
CA SER A 9 26.64 -8.94 -0.99
C SER A 9 26.30 -8.16 -2.26
N VAL A 10 25.16 -7.46 -2.30
CA VAL A 10 24.76 -6.68 -3.46
C VAL A 10 25.69 -5.47 -3.62
N VAL A 11 26.27 -5.27 -4.81
CA VAL A 11 27.11 -4.10 -5.11
C VAL A 11 26.32 -2.79 -4.99
N ASP A 12 27.01 -1.66 -4.86
CA ASP A 12 26.32 -0.37 -4.79
C ASP A 12 25.54 -0.05 -6.08
N GLY A 13 24.27 0.32 -5.93
CA GLY A 13 23.33 0.47 -7.05
C GLY A 13 22.83 -0.85 -7.64
N GLY A 14 23.29 -1.99 -7.12
CA GLY A 14 22.86 -3.32 -7.55
C GLY A 14 21.41 -3.62 -7.20
N MET A 15 20.83 -4.57 -7.93
CA MET A 15 19.43 -4.98 -7.78
C MET A 15 19.31 -6.25 -6.95
N LEU A 16 18.43 -6.23 -5.95
CA LEU A 16 18.00 -7.36 -5.14
C LEU A 16 16.55 -7.70 -5.48
N MET A 17 16.31 -8.98 -5.76
CA MET A 17 14.98 -9.53 -5.99
C MET A 17 14.59 -10.43 -4.83
N CYS A 18 13.53 -10.09 -4.11
CA CYS A 18 13.03 -10.90 -3.00
C CYS A 18 11.64 -11.44 -3.33
N THR A 19 11.44 -12.75 -3.14
CA THR A 19 10.14 -13.41 -3.30
C THR A 19 9.74 -14.01 -1.96
N ALA A 20 8.51 -13.72 -1.50
CA ALA A 20 7.93 -14.30 -0.30
C ALA A 20 6.64 -15.06 -0.65
N THR A 21 6.59 -16.34 -0.29
CA THR A 21 5.47 -17.25 -0.57
C THR A 21 4.57 -17.49 0.65
N ASP A 22 4.93 -16.96 1.82
CA ASP A 22 4.21 -17.11 3.08
C ASP A 22 3.10 -16.07 3.24
N MET A 23 2.25 -15.94 2.22
CA MET A 23 1.13 -14.99 2.22
C MET A 23 0.15 -15.20 3.37
N ALA A 24 -0.02 -16.42 3.86
CA ALA A 24 -0.84 -16.67 5.06
C ALA A 24 -0.30 -15.94 6.30
N VAL A 25 1.02 -15.80 6.43
CA VAL A 25 1.67 -15.06 7.52
C VAL A 25 1.56 -13.55 7.26
N LEU A 26 1.94 -13.12 6.06
CA LEU A 26 1.97 -11.70 5.68
C LEU A 26 0.58 -11.04 5.62
N CYS A 27 -0.48 -11.80 5.34
CA CYS A 27 -1.86 -11.32 5.32
C CYS A 27 -2.60 -11.47 6.67
N GLY A 28 -1.88 -11.80 7.74
CA GLY A 28 -2.43 -11.80 9.10
C GLY A 28 -3.18 -13.07 9.52
N GLY A 29 -2.85 -14.21 8.92
CA GLY A 29 -3.26 -15.52 9.47
C GLY A 29 -2.56 -15.83 10.79
N ASN A 30 -1.25 -15.61 10.85
CA ASN A 30 -0.39 -15.82 12.04
C ASN A 30 0.45 -14.55 12.29
N GLY A 31 -0.13 -13.58 13.01
CA GLY A 31 0.47 -12.24 13.18
C GLY A 31 1.78 -12.26 13.98
N GLU A 32 1.88 -13.12 14.99
CA GLU A 32 3.06 -13.33 15.81
C GLU A 32 4.23 -13.91 15.02
N VAL A 33 3.96 -14.79 14.05
CA VAL A 33 4.96 -15.31 13.13
C VAL A 33 5.44 -14.21 12.19
N CYS A 34 4.53 -13.37 11.70
CA CYS A 34 4.87 -12.24 10.84
C CYS A 34 5.76 -11.24 11.57
N TYR A 35 5.41 -10.90 12.82
CA TYR A 35 6.21 -10.01 13.65
C TYR A 35 7.61 -10.59 13.90
N SER A 36 7.70 -11.87 14.24
CA SER A 36 8.98 -12.53 14.52
C SER A 36 9.90 -12.61 13.29
N LYS A 37 9.32 -12.79 12.09
CA LYS A 37 10.10 -12.92 10.84
C LYS A 37 10.40 -11.58 10.16
N TYR A 38 9.43 -10.67 10.13
CA TYR A 38 9.47 -9.45 9.33
C TYR A 38 9.54 -8.17 10.18
N GLY A 39 9.42 -8.26 11.50
CA GLY A 39 9.42 -7.10 12.39
C GLY A 39 8.18 -6.21 12.25
N SER A 40 7.08 -6.75 11.73
CA SER A 40 5.85 -6.01 11.44
C SER A 40 4.62 -6.83 11.80
N TYR A 41 3.59 -6.19 12.35
CA TYR A 41 2.32 -6.83 12.65
C TYR A 41 1.32 -6.62 11.49
N PRO A 42 0.88 -7.68 10.79
CA PRO A 42 -0.03 -7.58 9.66
C PRO A 42 -1.48 -7.34 10.13
N LEU A 43 -2.28 -6.72 9.27
CA LEU A 43 -3.71 -6.54 9.48
C LEU A 43 -4.52 -7.31 8.44
N ARG A 44 -5.72 -7.75 8.82
CA ARG A 44 -6.60 -8.58 7.98
C ARG A 44 -7.55 -7.75 7.10
N GLY A 45 -7.15 -6.54 6.72
CA GLY A 45 -7.90 -5.68 5.80
C GLY A 45 -7.93 -6.23 4.38
N LYS A 46 -8.84 -5.70 3.55
CA LYS A 46 -8.93 -6.10 2.13
C LYS A 46 -7.67 -5.77 1.33
N TYR A 47 -6.86 -4.85 1.83
CA TYR A 47 -5.55 -4.46 1.30
C TYR A 47 -4.40 -5.38 1.72
N CYS A 48 -4.65 -6.53 2.36
CA CYS A 48 -3.62 -7.39 2.92
C CYS A 48 -2.51 -7.79 1.92
N HIS A 49 -2.84 -7.96 0.64
CA HIS A 49 -1.84 -8.26 -0.41
C HIS A 49 -0.87 -7.11 -0.65
N GLU A 50 -1.34 -5.85 -0.65
CA GLU A 50 -0.45 -4.69 -0.74
C GLU A 50 0.33 -4.50 0.57
N MET A 51 -0.33 -4.71 1.71
CA MET A 51 0.33 -4.64 3.01
C MET A 51 1.48 -5.65 3.10
N ALA A 52 1.32 -6.85 2.54
CA ALA A 52 2.39 -7.85 2.44
C ALA A 52 3.61 -7.33 1.66
N LEU A 53 3.41 -6.70 0.49
CA LEU A 53 4.50 -6.06 -0.27
C LEU A 53 5.22 -5.01 0.59
N ARG A 54 4.45 -4.16 1.27
CA ARG A 54 4.98 -3.07 2.11
C ARG A 54 5.69 -3.58 3.38
N ILE A 55 5.25 -4.70 3.95
CA ILE A 55 5.94 -5.39 5.07
C ILE A 55 7.28 -5.94 4.60
N VAL A 56 7.31 -6.61 3.44
CA VAL A 56 8.56 -7.14 2.89
C VAL A 56 9.55 -6.00 2.60
N LEU A 57 9.11 -4.89 2.00
CA LEU A 57 9.96 -3.73 1.78
C LEU A 57 10.52 -3.13 3.09
N ALA A 58 9.67 -2.94 4.09
CA ALA A 58 10.10 -2.47 5.42
C ALA A 58 11.12 -3.41 6.06
N CYS A 59 10.92 -4.72 5.91
CA CYS A 59 11.84 -5.74 6.40
C CYS A 59 13.20 -5.63 5.71
N ILE A 60 13.27 -5.55 4.37
CA ILE A 60 14.53 -5.41 3.63
C ILE A 60 15.25 -4.11 4.01
N GLU A 61 14.53 -3.00 4.07
CA GLU A 61 15.09 -1.69 4.48
C GLU A 61 15.71 -1.78 5.88
N SER A 62 15.03 -2.42 6.85
CA SER A 62 15.54 -2.57 8.21
C SER A 62 16.87 -3.34 8.28
N HIS A 63 17.09 -4.31 7.38
CA HIS A 63 18.34 -5.05 7.29
C HIS A 63 19.43 -4.19 6.61
N ALA A 64 19.09 -3.50 5.51
CA ALA A 64 20.02 -2.61 4.81
C ALA A 64 20.55 -1.49 5.72
N ASN A 65 19.68 -0.92 6.54
CA ASN A 65 20.02 0.20 7.44
C ASN A 65 21.13 -0.12 8.44
N ARG A 66 21.23 -1.38 8.90
CA ARG A 66 22.30 -1.81 9.83
C ARG A 66 23.70 -1.61 9.24
N TYR A 67 23.77 -1.57 7.92
CA TYR A 67 25.01 -1.46 7.15
C TYR A 67 25.19 -0.09 6.50
N LYS A 68 24.45 0.95 6.94
CA LYS A 68 24.46 2.30 6.33
C LYS A 68 24.00 2.29 4.86
N ARG A 69 23.18 1.31 4.51
CA ARG A 69 22.57 1.15 3.18
C ARG A 69 21.07 1.43 3.25
N TYR A 70 20.47 1.69 2.12
CA TYR A 70 19.02 1.90 1.98
C TYR A 70 18.54 1.31 0.66
N ILE A 71 17.24 1.00 0.60
CA ILE A 71 16.61 0.48 -0.60
C ILE A 71 15.86 1.56 -1.37
N VAL A 72 15.82 1.39 -2.69
CA VAL A 72 14.93 2.09 -3.62
C VAL A 72 14.08 1.04 -4.32
N PRO A 73 12.78 0.91 -4.00
CA PRO A 73 11.88 0.01 -4.69
C PRO A 73 11.72 0.41 -6.16
N VAL A 74 11.83 -0.56 -7.05
CA VAL A 74 11.69 -0.37 -8.50
C VAL A 74 10.36 -0.95 -8.99
N LEU A 75 10.03 -2.16 -8.53
CA LEU A 75 8.79 -2.85 -8.89
C LEU A 75 8.38 -3.77 -7.74
N SER A 76 7.09 -3.82 -7.44
CA SER A 76 6.52 -4.67 -6.39
C SER A 76 5.26 -5.33 -6.91
N VAL A 77 5.21 -6.66 -6.98
CA VAL A 77 4.10 -7.39 -7.59
C VAL A 77 3.58 -8.49 -6.69
N GLN A 78 2.26 -8.63 -6.62
CA GLN A 78 1.61 -9.84 -6.13
C GLN A 78 1.21 -10.71 -7.33
N MET A 79 1.56 -12.00 -7.27
CA MET A 79 1.30 -12.99 -8.32
C MET A 79 0.80 -14.27 -7.67
N ASP A 80 -0.50 -14.53 -7.78
CA ASP A 80 -1.17 -15.71 -7.25
C ASP A 80 -0.88 -15.90 -5.74
N PHE A 81 0.02 -16.83 -5.37
CA PHE A 81 0.30 -17.20 -3.99
C PHE A 81 1.57 -16.55 -3.40
N TYR A 82 2.22 -15.64 -4.13
CA TYR A 82 3.45 -14.99 -3.66
C TYR A 82 3.48 -13.49 -3.94
N VAL A 83 4.34 -12.80 -3.20
CA VAL A 83 4.74 -11.41 -3.48
C VAL A 83 6.20 -11.37 -3.89
N ARG A 84 6.53 -10.47 -4.82
CA ARG A 84 7.89 -10.24 -5.29
C ARG A 84 8.19 -8.75 -5.33
N VAL A 85 9.33 -8.37 -4.76
CA VAL A 85 9.83 -7.00 -4.78
C VAL A 85 11.20 -6.95 -5.44
N PHE A 86 11.39 -5.89 -6.23
CA PHE A 86 12.63 -5.56 -6.94
C PHE A 86 13.11 -4.26 -6.34
N VAL A 87 14.30 -4.27 -5.73
CA VAL A 87 14.83 -3.09 -5.04
C VAL A 87 16.28 -2.87 -5.46
N ARG A 88 16.69 -1.62 -5.63
CA ARG A 88 18.10 -1.25 -5.72
C ARG A 88 18.64 -0.93 -4.34
N ILE A 89 19.88 -1.32 -4.07
CA ILE A 89 20.54 -1.08 -2.78
C ILE A 89 21.68 -0.09 -2.96
N TYR A 90 21.66 0.99 -2.18
CA TYR A 90 22.67 2.03 -2.21
C TYR A 90 23.27 2.24 -0.82
N THR A 91 24.50 2.74 -0.79
CA THR A 91 25.29 2.96 0.42
C THR A 91 25.37 4.46 0.69
N SER A 92 24.64 4.92 1.71
CA SER A 92 24.68 6.31 2.12
C SER A 92 24.16 6.46 3.55
N ALA A 93 25.06 6.85 4.45
CA ALA A 93 24.72 7.12 5.84
C ALA A 93 23.80 8.33 6.01
N SER A 94 23.78 9.27 5.05
CA SER A 94 22.87 10.42 5.07
C SER A 94 21.48 10.03 4.58
N ALA A 95 21.38 9.31 3.45
CA ALA A 95 20.09 8.92 2.86
C ALA A 95 19.32 7.92 3.75
N MET A 96 20.02 7.01 4.43
CA MET A 96 19.41 6.07 5.39
C MET A 96 18.67 6.78 6.54
N LYS A 97 19.03 8.03 6.88
CA LYS A 97 18.27 8.81 7.88
C LYS A 97 16.82 9.09 7.45
N ASN A 98 16.50 8.97 6.17
CA ASN A 98 15.15 9.15 5.64
C ASN A 98 14.25 7.92 5.87
N THR A 99 14.76 6.76 6.31
CA THR A 99 13.94 5.57 6.52
C THR A 99 12.69 5.79 7.36
N PRO A 100 12.72 6.49 8.52
CA PRO A 100 11.52 6.73 9.31
C PRO A 100 10.42 7.51 8.57
N LEU A 101 10.78 8.27 7.53
CA LEU A 101 9.82 9.00 6.69
C LEU A 101 9.09 8.08 5.72
N LYS A 102 9.68 6.92 5.42
CA LYS A 102 9.17 5.90 4.48
C LYS A 102 8.38 4.81 5.20
N LEU A 103 8.21 4.91 6.52
CA LEU A 103 7.53 3.92 7.35
C LEU A 103 6.32 4.54 8.05
N SER A 104 5.23 3.77 8.11
CA SER A 104 4.03 4.13 8.87
C SER A 104 3.45 2.92 9.61
N TYR A 105 2.81 3.18 10.75
CA TYR A 105 1.85 2.24 11.34
C TYR A 105 0.47 2.44 10.71
N VAL A 106 -0.35 1.40 10.72
CA VAL A 106 -1.70 1.41 10.18
C VAL A 106 -2.69 1.21 11.32
N TYR A 107 -3.66 2.11 11.45
CA TYR A 107 -4.80 1.94 12.33
C TYR A 107 -6.01 1.54 11.50
N GLN A 108 -6.51 0.31 11.66
CA GLN A 108 -7.67 -0.20 10.94
C GLN A 108 -8.86 -0.35 11.89
N CYS A 109 -9.98 0.26 11.54
CA CYS A 109 -11.22 0.16 12.28
C CYS A 109 -11.78 -1.27 12.20
N THR A 110 -12.12 -1.83 13.36
CA THR A 110 -12.68 -3.19 13.46
C THR A 110 -14.15 -3.29 13.00
N GLY A 111 -14.82 -2.17 12.76
CA GLY A 111 -16.22 -2.12 12.34
C GLY A 111 -16.39 -1.90 10.85
N CYS A 112 -15.87 -0.78 10.34
CA CYS A 112 -16.09 -0.33 8.96
C CYS A 112 -14.88 -0.51 8.04
N ASP A 113 -13.75 -1.03 8.54
CA ASP A 113 -12.48 -1.15 7.80
C ASP A 113 -11.88 0.20 7.33
N SER A 114 -12.35 1.35 7.82
CA SER A 114 -11.60 2.62 7.70
C SER A 114 -10.18 2.42 8.19
N PHE A 115 -9.20 2.92 7.46
CA PHE A 115 -7.81 2.86 7.88
C PHE A 115 -7.12 4.23 7.82
N HIS A 116 -6.14 4.42 8.70
CA HIS A 116 -5.36 5.65 8.79
C HIS A 116 -3.89 5.31 8.99
N LEU A 117 -3.01 6.10 8.37
CA LEU A 117 -1.57 5.95 8.54
C LEU A 117 -1.02 6.89 9.59
N GLN A 118 -0.11 6.36 10.40
CA GLN A 118 0.66 7.07 11.40
C GLN A 118 2.13 7.02 11.00
N PRO A 119 2.68 8.10 10.41
CA PRO A 119 4.09 8.17 10.04
C PRO A 119 4.99 7.96 11.26
N VAL A 120 6.08 7.22 11.08
CA VAL A 120 7.06 6.96 12.16
C VAL A 120 7.92 8.20 12.42
N GLY A 121 8.34 8.90 11.36
CA GLY A 121 9.18 10.09 11.45
C GLY A 121 8.68 11.24 10.58
N ARG A 122 9.21 12.43 10.86
CA ARG A 122 9.05 13.66 10.08
C ARG A 122 10.35 14.45 10.04
N THR A 123 10.43 15.41 9.13
CA THR A 123 11.56 16.35 9.06
C THR A 123 11.12 17.79 9.34
N ILE A 124 12.06 18.59 9.81
CA ILE A 124 11.97 20.06 9.81
C ILE A 124 13.21 20.59 9.13
N SER A 125 13.03 21.45 8.13
CA SER A 125 14.11 22.16 7.44
C SER A 125 14.25 23.56 8.01
N LYS A 126 15.42 23.90 8.56
CA LYS A 126 15.78 25.27 8.99
C LYS A 126 17.21 25.58 8.56
N ASN A 127 17.41 26.74 7.92
CA ASN A 127 18.73 27.27 7.56
C ASN A 127 19.67 26.23 6.92
N ASN A 128 19.22 25.57 5.85
CA ASN A 128 19.95 24.51 5.14
C ASN A 128 20.25 23.22 5.94
N SER A 129 19.75 23.10 7.18
CA SER A 129 19.85 21.89 7.99
C SER A 129 18.50 21.16 8.05
N VAL A 130 18.54 19.83 7.92
CA VAL A 130 17.38 18.95 8.06
C VAL A 130 17.47 18.23 9.40
N ARG A 131 16.46 18.44 10.26
CA ARG A 131 16.33 17.74 11.54
C ARG A 131 15.26 16.66 11.42
N TYR A 132 15.60 15.44 11.83
CA TYR A 132 14.69 14.30 11.89
C TYR A 132 14.03 14.26 13.28
N LEU A 133 12.72 14.10 13.30
CA LEU A 133 11.90 14.08 14.51
C LEU A 133 10.89 12.92 14.44
N PRO A 134 10.36 12.47 15.58
CA PRO A 134 9.22 11.55 15.58
C PRO A 134 8.00 12.17 14.87
N GLY A 135 7.20 11.31 14.22
CA GLY A 135 5.89 11.69 13.69
C GLY A 135 4.95 12.18 14.80
N PHE A 136 3.98 13.04 14.44
CA PHE A 136 2.94 13.46 15.38
C PHE A 136 1.93 12.34 15.58
N GLY A 137 1.49 12.10 16.81
CA GLY A 137 0.44 11.14 17.11
C GLY A 137 -0.43 11.58 18.30
N PRO A 138 -1.60 10.94 18.48
CA PRO A 138 -2.12 9.83 17.67
C PRO A 138 -2.81 10.30 16.36
N ALA A 139 -2.69 9.51 15.28
CA ALA A 139 -3.37 9.78 14.00
C ALA A 139 -4.89 9.57 14.04
N VAL A 140 -5.38 8.82 15.03
CA VAL A 140 -6.81 8.53 15.23
C VAL A 140 -7.18 8.73 16.70
N ALA A 141 -8.45 9.01 16.96
CA ALA A 141 -9.02 8.94 18.30
C ALA A 141 -9.09 7.48 18.79
N GLN A 142 -9.52 7.26 20.04
CA GLN A 142 -9.70 5.91 20.58
C GLN A 142 -10.79 5.10 19.83
N GLU A 143 -11.78 5.79 19.28
CA GLU A 143 -12.91 5.20 18.56
C GLU A 143 -13.06 5.84 17.18
N CYS A 144 -13.56 5.04 16.22
CA CYS A 144 -13.79 5.47 14.85
C CYS A 144 -14.95 6.47 14.78
N SER A 145 -14.73 7.61 14.12
CA SER A 145 -15.75 8.64 13.89
C SER A 145 -16.95 8.15 13.10
N ASP A 146 -16.77 7.15 12.24
CA ASP A 146 -17.82 6.67 11.33
C ASP A 146 -18.73 5.62 11.95
N CYS A 147 -18.22 4.79 12.87
CA CYS A 147 -18.98 3.65 13.42
C CYS A 147 -18.80 3.38 14.92
N GLY A 148 -17.99 4.18 15.63
CA GLY A 148 -17.75 4.06 17.08
C GLY A 148 -16.98 2.80 17.51
N LYS A 149 -16.48 1.99 16.58
CA LYS A 149 -15.66 0.81 16.90
C LYS A 149 -14.20 1.19 17.13
N LYS A 150 -13.47 0.29 17.80
CA LYS A 150 -12.03 0.45 18.09
C LYS A 150 -11.17 0.19 16.86
N PHE A 151 -9.94 0.70 16.90
CA PHE A 151 -8.91 0.43 15.90
C PHE A 151 -7.96 -0.68 16.34
N ASN A 152 -7.63 -1.58 15.41
CA ASN A 152 -6.44 -2.42 15.51
C ASN A 152 -5.23 -1.65 14.95
N MET A 153 -4.09 -1.75 15.62
CA MET A 153 -2.82 -1.19 15.14
C MET A 153 -1.97 -2.29 14.50
N GLY A 154 -1.43 -2.03 13.33
CA GLY A 154 -0.46 -2.88 12.64
C GLY A 154 0.71 -2.10 12.06
N GLY A 155 1.69 -2.81 11.52
CA GLY A 155 2.93 -2.25 10.99
C GLY A 155 4.15 -2.46 11.91
N PRO A 156 5.25 -1.73 11.68
CA PRO A 156 5.39 -0.70 10.65
C PRO A 156 5.40 -1.29 9.24
N ILE A 157 4.84 -0.57 8.27
CA ILE A 157 4.88 -0.92 6.84
C ILE A 157 5.60 0.18 6.05
N TRP A 158 6.12 -0.16 4.87
CA TRP A 158 6.61 0.83 3.92
C TRP A 158 5.44 1.68 3.38
N SER A 159 5.45 2.98 3.62
CA SER A 159 4.40 3.91 3.20
C SER A 159 4.81 4.86 2.08
N ALA A 160 6.05 4.76 1.59
CA ALA A 160 6.53 5.49 0.41
C ALA A 160 6.16 4.73 -0.90
N PRO A 161 6.45 5.30 -2.08
CA PRO A 161 6.35 4.61 -3.37
C PRO A 161 7.00 3.23 -3.37
N ILE A 162 6.33 2.26 -4.00
CA ILE A 162 6.79 0.86 -4.12
C ILE A 162 7.20 0.49 -5.57
N HIS A 163 7.17 1.50 -6.44
CA HIS A 163 7.45 1.43 -7.86
C HIS A 163 8.32 2.63 -8.26
N ASP A 164 9.05 2.49 -9.37
CA ASP A 164 9.74 3.58 -10.05
C ASP A 164 9.02 3.83 -11.39
N GLN A 165 8.43 5.02 -11.58
CA GLN A 165 7.58 5.32 -12.73
C GLN A 165 8.38 5.44 -14.05
N GLU A 166 9.61 5.96 -13.98
CA GLU A 166 10.47 6.08 -15.14
C GLU A 166 10.92 4.69 -15.60
N TRP A 167 11.31 3.84 -14.65
CA TRP A 167 11.68 2.46 -14.93
C TRP A 167 10.50 1.64 -15.46
N LEU A 168 9.30 1.83 -14.90
CA LEU A 168 8.07 1.18 -15.36
C LEU A 168 7.73 1.53 -16.81
N THR A 169 7.82 2.81 -17.16
CA THR A 169 7.57 3.27 -18.54
C THR A 169 8.57 2.64 -19.50
N SER A 170 9.86 2.67 -19.16
CA SER A 170 10.93 2.06 -19.96
C SER A 170 10.71 0.56 -20.19
N ILE A 171 10.46 -0.21 -19.12
CA ILE A 171 10.30 -1.66 -19.28
C ILE A 171 9.02 -2.04 -20.02
N LEU A 172 7.95 -1.24 -19.88
CA LEU A 172 6.71 -1.48 -20.61
C LEU A 172 6.91 -1.26 -22.11
N GLU A 173 7.71 -0.27 -22.51
CA GLU A 173 8.10 -0.04 -23.90
C GLU A 173 8.97 -1.19 -24.44
N ASP A 174 9.99 -1.60 -23.70
CA ASP A 174 10.88 -2.70 -24.08
C ASP A 174 10.11 -4.02 -24.27
N VAL A 175 9.22 -4.36 -23.33
CA VAL A 175 8.39 -5.57 -23.40
C VAL A 175 7.44 -5.52 -24.61
N LYS A 176 6.91 -4.34 -24.97
CA LYS A 176 6.05 -4.16 -26.15
C LYS A 176 6.82 -4.33 -27.46
N GLN A 177 8.07 -3.88 -27.52
CA GLN A 177 8.92 -4.02 -28.71
C GLN A 177 9.36 -5.47 -28.95
N ASP A 178 9.67 -6.19 -27.87
CA ASP A 178 10.18 -7.57 -27.94
C ASP A 178 9.14 -8.61 -27.53
N LYS A 179 7.92 -8.46 -28.04
CA LYS A 179 6.77 -9.30 -27.67
C LYS A 179 7.04 -10.81 -27.80
N ASP A 180 7.71 -11.21 -28.86
CA ASP A 180 7.91 -12.63 -29.21
C ASP A 180 8.90 -13.33 -28.26
N SER A 181 9.75 -12.57 -27.57
CA SER A 181 10.70 -13.10 -26.59
C SER A 181 10.06 -13.44 -25.24
N TYR A 182 8.82 -13.01 -24.99
CA TYR A 182 8.11 -13.25 -23.72
C TYR A 182 6.94 -14.22 -23.89
N PRO A 183 7.07 -15.50 -23.47
CA PRO A 183 5.98 -16.47 -23.54
C PRO A 183 4.71 -16.03 -22.80
N ALA A 184 4.87 -15.23 -21.74
CA ALA A 184 3.78 -14.68 -20.93
C ALA A 184 3.51 -13.19 -21.23
N TYR A 185 3.83 -12.71 -22.43
CA TYR A 185 3.70 -11.30 -22.83
C TYR A 185 2.38 -10.66 -22.41
N ASN A 186 1.25 -11.31 -22.72
CA ASN A 186 -0.08 -10.75 -22.41
C ASN A 186 -0.27 -10.51 -20.91
N ARG A 187 0.22 -11.42 -20.06
CA ARG A 187 0.13 -11.30 -18.61
C ARG A 187 1.07 -10.22 -18.09
N ILE A 188 2.31 -10.19 -18.56
CA ILE A 188 3.32 -9.21 -18.15
C ILE A 188 2.86 -7.80 -18.53
N SER A 189 2.48 -7.61 -19.80
CA SER A 189 2.00 -6.33 -20.34
C SER A 189 0.76 -5.83 -19.61
N ALA A 190 -0.21 -6.71 -19.32
CA ALA A 190 -1.40 -6.35 -18.55
C ALA A 190 -1.07 -5.89 -17.12
N VAL A 191 -0.19 -6.60 -16.41
CA VAL A 191 0.22 -6.23 -15.05
C VAL A 191 0.99 -4.92 -15.06
N LEU A 192 1.99 -4.75 -15.93
CA LEU A 192 2.78 -3.52 -16.02
C LEU A 192 1.92 -2.32 -16.40
N THR A 193 0.97 -2.49 -17.34
CA THR A 193 0.00 -1.45 -17.69
C THR A 193 -0.86 -1.07 -16.49
N THR A 194 -1.39 -2.06 -15.77
CA THR A 194 -2.20 -1.80 -14.56
C THR A 194 -1.39 -1.01 -13.52
N ILE A 195 -0.15 -1.43 -13.25
CA ILE A 195 0.74 -0.75 -12.30
C ILE A 195 1.04 0.69 -12.75
N SER A 196 1.27 0.91 -14.05
CA SER A 196 1.59 2.25 -14.58
C SER A 196 0.47 3.27 -14.40
N GLU A 197 -0.78 2.79 -14.26
CA GLU A 197 -1.98 3.59 -14.02
C GLU A 197 -2.34 3.73 -12.54
N GLU A 198 -1.58 3.10 -11.62
CA GLU A 198 -1.83 3.19 -10.19
C GLU A 198 -1.33 4.49 -9.57
N LEU A 199 -2.06 4.97 -8.56
CA LEU A 199 -1.53 5.99 -7.65
C LEU A 199 -0.35 5.42 -6.85
N ILE A 200 0.83 5.97 -7.11
CA ILE A 200 2.12 5.52 -6.60
C ILE A 200 2.42 6.02 -5.19
N ASP A 201 1.87 7.19 -4.86
CA ASP A 201 2.02 7.92 -3.61
C ASP A 201 0.92 7.58 -2.59
N VAL A 202 -0.11 6.83 -3.01
CA VAL A 202 -1.21 6.38 -2.16
C VAL A 202 -0.97 4.95 -1.68
N PRO A 203 -0.67 4.75 -0.38
CA PRO A 203 -0.54 3.44 0.22
C PRO A 203 -1.87 2.77 0.56
N LEU A 204 -1.95 1.47 0.26
CA LEU A 204 -3.12 0.63 0.47
C LEU A 204 -4.30 1.07 -0.40
N PHE A 205 -5.44 0.39 -0.26
CA PHE A 205 -6.62 0.66 -1.06
C PHE A 205 -7.91 0.34 -0.29
N VAL A 206 -9.01 0.93 -0.73
CA VAL A 206 -10.36 0.58 -0.27
C VAL A 206 -11.00 -0.43 -1.23
N SER A 207 -11.87 -1.29 -0.72
CA SER A 207 -12.66 -2.20 -1.54
C SER A 207 -14.10 -1.71 -1.60
N LEU A 208 -14.58 -1.36 -2.80
CA LEU A 208 -15.95 -0.88 -2.99
C LEU A 208 -16.97 -1.92 -2.50
N HIS A 209 -16.72 -3.20 -2.79
CA HIS A 209 -17.54 -4.30 -2.30
C HIS A 209 -17.65 -4.30 -0.76
N ASN A 210 -16.54 -4.04 -0.06
CA ASN A 210 -16.52 -4.01 1.40
C ASN A 210 -17.28 -2.81 1.95
N LEU A 211 -17.10 -1.62 1.37
CA LEU A 211 -17.84 -0.41 1.75
C LEU A 211 -19.35 -0.63 1.63
N CYS A 212 -19.80 -1.28 0.54
CA CYS A 212 -21.21 -1.61 0.33
C CYS A 212 -21.71 -2.65 1.33
N ALA A 213 -20.89 -3.67 1.66
CA ALA A 213 -21.22 -4.67 2.66
C ALA A 213 -21.41 -4.04 4.05
N THR A 214 -20.57 -3.08 4.43
CA THR A 214 -20.69 -2.33 5.70
C THR A 214 -22.01 -1.56 5.77
N LEU A 215 -22.41 -0.90 4.68
CA LEU A 215 -23.67 -0.13 4.62
C LEU A 215 -24.90 -0.97 4.28
N LYS A 216 -24.72 -2.26 3.97
CA LYS A 216 -25.76 -3.18 3.50
C LYS A 216 -26.53 -2.62 2.30
N CYS A 217 -25.81 -2.05 1.34
CA CYS A 217 -26.40 -1.44 0.15
C CYS A 217 -26.01 -2.15 -1.14
N THR A 218 -26.78 -1.88 -2.20
CA THR A 218 -26.39 -2.28 -3.56
C THR A 218 -25.14 -1.50 -4.00
N SER A 219 -24.23 -2.19 -4.68
CA SER A 219 -22.99 -1.57 -5.12
C SER A 219 -23.23 -0.57 -6.25
N PRO A 220 -22.70 0.66 -6.19
CA PRO A 220 -22.58 1.48 -7.38
C PRO A 220 -21.66 0.78 -8.39
N SER A 221 -21.77 1.16 -9.66
CA SER A 221 -20.75 0.80 -10.63
C SER A 221 -19.42 1.48 -10.26
N ALA A 222 -18.30 0.83 -10.57
CA ALA A 222 -16.99 1.40 -10.31
C ALA A 222 -16.80 2.77 -11.01
N VAL A 223 -17.43 2.96 -12.17
CA VAL A 223 -17.41 4.22 -12.92
C VAL A 223 -18.10 5.34 -12.15
N ILE A 224 -19.29 5.10 -11.57
CA ILE A 224 -20.01 6.10 -10.79
C ILE A 224 -19.21 6.47 -9.53
N PHE A 225 -18.69 5.47 -8.82
CA PHE A 225 -17.91 5.72 -7.61
C PHE A 225 -16.62 6.52 -7.92
N ARG A 226 -15.89 6.15 -8.98
CA ARG A 226 -14.72 6.90 -9.45
C ARG A 226 -15.06 8.34 -9.81
N SER A 227 -16.15 8.54 -10.54
CA SER A 227 -16.63 9.88 -10.89
C SER A 227 -16.95 10.72 -9.64
N ALA A 228 -17.59 10.13 -8.63
CA ALA A 228 -17.88 10.83 -7.37
C ALA A 228 -16.60 11.27 -6.64
N VAL A 229 -15.57 10.42 -6.59
CA VAL A 229 -14.27 10.74 -5.96
C VAL A 229 -13.55 11.85 -6.73
N LEU A 230 -13.53 11.77 -8.07
CA LEU A 230 -12.93 12.80 -8.93
C LEU A 230 -13.63 14.15 -8.78
N ASN A 231 -14.97 14.17 -8.74
CA ASN A 231 -15.75 15.39 -8.54
C ASN A 231 -15.60 15.98 -7.13
N ALA A 232 -15.21 15.17 -6.14
CA ALA A 232 -14.85 15.63 -4.80
C ALA A 232 -13.42 16.23 -4.73
N GLY A 233 -12.67 16.24 -5.84
CA GLY A 233 -11.34 16.83 -5.94
C GLY A 233 -10.18 15.90 -5.59
N TYR A 234 -10.43 14.59 -5.56
CA TYR A 234 -9.45 13.57 -5.18
C TYR A 234 -9.09 12.67 -6.36
N HIS A 235 -7.90 12.09 -6.31
CA HIS A 235 -7.43 11.12 -7.28
C HIS A 235 -7.94 9.73 -6.95
N ILE A 236 -8.10 8.91 -7.99
CA ILE A 236 -8.48 7.50 -7.83
C ILE A 236 -7.89 6.63 -8.94
N SER A 237 -7.40 5.44 -8.58
CA SER A 237 -6.97 4.40 -9.53
C SER A 237 -7.47 3.02 -9.11
N GLY A 238 -7.31 2.04 -9.99
CA GLY A 238 -7.35 0.62 -9.59
C GLY A 238 -6.09 0.22 -8.82
N THR A 239 -5.94 -1.08 -8.57
CA THR A 239 -4.68 -1.68 -8.13
C THR A 239 -4.48 -3.08 -8.67
N HIS A 240 -3.25 -3.45 -9.01
CA HIS A 240 -2.88 -4.73 -9.58
C HIS A 240 -3.04 -5.89 -8.59
N VAL A 241 -2.97 -5.63 -7.28
CA VAL A 241 -3.06 -6.68 -6.25
C VAL A 241 -4.50 -7.14 -5.98
N ASN A 242 -5.49 -6.37 -6.42
CA ASN A 242 -6.90 -6.68 -6.23
C ASN A 242 -7.77 -6.01 -7.31
N PRO A 243 -8.45 -6.78 -8.19
CA PRO A 243 -9.31 -6.24 -9.23
C PRO A 243 -10.48 -5.35 -8.73
N LEU A 244 -10.89 -5.52 -7.46
CA LEU A 244 -11.94 -4.73 -6.82
C LEU A 244 -11.38 -3.67 -5.86
N GLY A 245 -10.07 -3.50 -5.83
CA GLY A 245 -9.37 -2.49 -5.03
C GLY A 245 -9.30 -1.14 -5.74
N LEU A 246 -9.48 -0.08 -4.97
CA LEU A 246 -9.42 1.29 -5.43
C LEU A 246 -8.49 2.09 -4.53
N LYS A 247 -7.43 2.66 -5.11
CA LYS A 247 -6.54 3.58 -4.41
C LYS A 247 -7.08 4.99 -4.56
N SER A 248 -7.11 5.77 -3.49
CA SER A 248 -7.48 7.17 -3.52
C SER A 248 -6.79 7.94 -2.41
N ASP A 249 -6.44 9.19 -2.68
CA ASP A 249 -5.94 10.15 -1.68
C ASP A 249 -7.09 10.83 -0.90
N ALA A 250 -8.34 10.49 -1.20
CA ALA A 250 -9.50 10.92 -0.42
C ALA A 250 -9.43 10.36 1.01
N PRO A 251 -9.58 11.19 2.04
CA PRO A 251 -9.66 10.70 3.41
C PRO A 251 -10.96 9.88 3.63
N MET A 252 -10.92 9.00 4.63
CA MET A 252 -11.98 8.01 4.85
C MET A 252 -13.37 8.63 5.10
N ASP A 253 -13.42 9.81 5.72
CA ASP A 253 -14.65 10.57 5.94
C ASP A 253 -15.33 10.96 4.62
N VAL A 254 -14.55 11.44 3.64
CA VAL A 254 -15.02 11.75 2.28
C VAL A 254 -15.53 10.49 1.58
N ILE A 255 -14.77 9.39 1.66
CA ILE A 255 -15.20 8.10 1.09
C ILE A 255 -16.55 7.66 1.67
N TRP A 256 -16.73 7.79 3.00
CA TRP A 256 -17.99 7.46 3.65
C TRP A 256 -19.11 8.44 3.32
N ASP A 257 -18.84 9.73 3.15
CA ASP A 257 -19.84 10.71 2.72
C ASP A 257 -20.37 10.39 1.32
N ILE A 258 -19.50 10.04 0.37
CA ILE A 258 -19.88 9.58 -0.97
C ILE A 258 -20.81 8.37 -0.88
N MET A 259 -20.42 7.36 -0.08
CA MET A 259 -21.21 6.14 0.08
C MET A 259 -22.54 6.38 0.80
N ARG A 260 -22.58 7.27 1.81
CA ARG A 260 -23.82 7.67 2.48
C ARG A 260 -24.76 8.42 1.54
N CYS A 261 -24.22 9.25 0.65
CA CYS A 261 -24.99 9.93 -0.40
C CYS A 261 -25.58 8.92 -1.41
N TRP A 262 -24.80 7.92 -1.82
CA TRP A 262 -25.27 6.82 -2.66
C TRP A 262 -26.46 6.08 -2.05
N VAL A 263 -26.35 5.69 -0.77
CA VAL A 263 -27.45 5.02 -0.06
C VAL A 263 -28.70 5.88 -0.03
N ARG A 264 -28.61 7.17 0.32
CA ARG A 264 -29.77 8.07 0.39
C ARG A 264 -30.50 8.23 -0.94
N THR A 265 -29.76 8.27 -2.04
CA THR A 265 -30.32 8.45 -3.40
C THR A 265 -30.94 7.16 -3.94
N HIS A 266 -30.48 5.99 -3.51
CA HIS A 266 -30.94 4.68 -4.02
C HIS A 266 -31.81 3.89 -3.04
N SER A 267 -31.97 4.37 -1.79
CA SER A 267 -32.90 3.80 -0.80
C SER A 267 -34.35 4.24 -1.01
N GLN A 268 -34.63 5.21 -1.88
CA GLN A 268 -36.00 5.65 -2.20
C GLN A 268 -36.77 4.67 -3.11
N GLY A 269 -36.17 3.53 -3.50
CA GLY A 269 -36.83 2.48 -4.29
C GLY A 269 -37.41 1.29 -3.50
N SER A 270 -37.27 1.25 -2.16
CA SER A 270 -37.69 0.09 -1.36
C SER A 270 -38.50 0.38 -0.09
N LEU A 271 -38.99 1.62 0.08
CA LEU A 271 -39.86 1.99 1.20
C LEU A 271 -41.16 2.64 0.67
N SER A 272 -41.95 1.84 -0.04
CA SER A 272 -43.37 2.11 -0.31
C SER A 272 -44.19 0.85 -0.02
N SER A 273 -44.19 0.40 1.24
CA SER A 273 -45.23 -0.42 1.88
C SER A 273 -44.76 -0.92 3.25
N CYS A 274 -45.08 -0.18 4.30
CA CYS A 274 -45.44 -0.66 5.65
C CYS A 274 -46.22 0.47 6.33
#